data_AF-A0A955Y159-F1
#
_entry.id   AF-A0A955Y159-F1
#
_cell.length_a   1.000
_cell.length_b   1.000
_cell.length_c   1.000
_cell.angle_alpha   90.00
_cell.angle_beta   90.00
_cell.angle_gamma   90.00
#
_symmetry.space_group_name_H-M   'P 1'
#
loop_
_entity.id
_entity.type
_entity.pdbx_description
1 polymer ?
#
loop_
_entity_poly.entity_id
_entity_poly.type
_entity_poly.pdbx_seq_one_letter_code
_entity_poly.pdbx_strand_id
1 'polypeptide(L)'
;HTRAPGDVPVLVEWWPRPVYTPGRQSWVTDLLVLAGGRNPFAHHDVPSLAVDTADVVREAPEAIVISWCGVPTAKYRPDIVRRREGWGDVPAVRDGRITPIAEAWLGRPGPRLVEGLRALGEVVTSAREASCR
;
A
#
# COMPACT_ATOMS: atom_id res chain seq x y z
N HIS A 1 24.73 2.21 1.50
CA HIS A 1 23.96 2.74 0.37
C HIS A 1 22.58 3.13 0.88
N THR A 2 22.37 4.39 1.25
CA THR A 2 21.08 4.86 1.76
C THR A 2 20.19 5.20 0.58
N ARG A 3 19.07 4.48 0.46
CA ARG A 3 18.07 4.66 -0.59
C ARG A 3 17.47 6.07 -0.55
N ALA A 4 17.09 6.65 -1.69
CA ALA A 4 16.55 8.00 -1.72
C ALA A 4 15.18 8.06 -1.02
N PRO A 5 14.83 9.20 -0.39
CA PRO A 5 13.47 9.43 0.10
C PRO A 5 12.47 9.30 -1.07
N GLY A 6 11.41 8.50 -0.90
CA GLY A 6 10.39 8.26 -1.92
C GLY A 6 10.53 6.95 -2.71
N ASP A 7 11.61 6.18 -2.53
CA ASP A 7 11.81 5.02 -3.40
C ASP A 7 10.99 3.78 -2.99
N VAL A 8 10.45 3.68 -1.76
CA VAL A 8 9.77 2.47 -1.25
C VAL A 8 8.38 2.34 -1.91
N PRO A 9 8.15 1.36 -2.81
CA PRO A 9 6.84 1.14 -3.40
C PRO A 9 5.90 0.52 -2.37
N VAL A 10 4.81 1.22 -2.07
CA VAL A 10 3.77 0.74 -1.16
C VAL A 10 2.46 0.59 -1.92
N LEU A 11 1.97 -0.64 -2.02
CA LEU A 11 0.64 -0.91 -2.56
C LEU A 11 -0.40 -0.68 -1.47
N VAL A 12 -1.43 0.14 -1.73
CA VAL A 12 -2.57 0.30 -0.82
C VAL A 12 -3.80 -0.35 -1.44
N GLU A 13 -4.37 -1.36 -0.78
CA GLU A 13 -5.56 -2.07 -1.26
C GLU A 13 -6.85 -1.48 -0.68
N TRP A 14 -7.70 -0.92 -1.54
CA TRP A 14 -9.08 -0.53 -1.24
C TRP A 14 -10.04 -1.71 -1.24
N TRP A 15 -9.75 -2.74 -2.03
CA TRP A 15 -10.57 -3.93 -2.15
C TRP A 15 -9.72 -5.12 -2.61
N PRO A 16 -9.98 -6.35 -2.12
CA PRO A 16 -9.11 -7.49 -2.42
C PRO A 16 -9.47 -8.28 -3.68
N ARG A 17 -10.67 -8.13 -4.24
CA ARG A 17 -11.12 -8.86 -5.46
C ARG A 17 -12.21 -8.13 -6.26
N PRO A 18 -11.91 -7.60 -7.47
CA PRO A 18 -10.56 -7.40 -7.99
C PRO A 18 -9.75 -6.48 -7.08
N VAL A 19 -8.42 -6.48 -7.21
CA VAL A 19 -7.57 -5.62 -6.38
C VAL A 19 -7.76 -4.18 -6.83
N TYR A 20 -8.35 -3.35 -5.97
CA TYR A 20 -8.45 -1.90 -6.21
C TYR A 20 -7.38 -1.17 -5.41
N THR A 21 -6.72 -0.22 -6.07
CA THR A 21 -5.62 0.59 -5.50
C THR A 21 -5.83 2.06 -5.86
N PRO A 22 -5.28 3.04 -5.10
CA PRO A 22 -5.31 4.43 -5.50
C PRO A 22 -4.51 4.67 -6.79
N GLY A 23 -5.02 5.55 -7.65
CA GLY A 23 -4.28 6.13 -8.77
C GLY A 23 -3.70 7.50 -8.41
N ARG A 24 -3.20 8.23 -9.41
CA ARG A 24 -2.56 9.55 -9.24
C ARG A 24 -3.44 10.56 -8.51
N GLN A 25 -4.74 10.58 -8.78
CA GLN A 25 -5.67 11.59 -8.26
C GLN A 25 -6.14 11.30 -6.83
N SER A 26 -5.69 10.20 -6.23
CA SER A 26 -6.00 9.87 -4.84
C SER A 26 -5.13 10.67 -3.87
N TRP A 27 -5.74 11.24 -2.83
CA TRP A 27 -4.99 11.85 -1.72
C TRP A 27 -4.03 10.85 -1.04
N VAL A 28 -4.27 9.55 -1.13
CA VAL A 28 -3.35 8.53 -0.58
C VAL A 28 -2.02 8.51 -1.34
N THR A 29 -2.02 8.87 -2.62
CA THR A 29 -0.77 9.04 -3.39
C THR A 29 0.09 10.15 -2.78
N ASP A 30 -0.51 11.29 -2.44
CA ASP A 30 0.19 12.40 -1.79
C ASP A 30 0.66 12.02 -0.38
N LEU A 31 -0.17 11.30 0.39
CA LEU A 31 0.22 10.82 1.71
C LEU A 31 1.39 9.85 1.66
N LEU A 32 1.46 8.98 0.65
CA LEU A 32 2.59 8.07 0.45
C LEU A 32 3.88 8.84 0.17
N VAL A 33 3.81 9.89 -0.67
CA VAL A 33 4.95 10.77 -0.94
C VAL A 33 5.40 11.48 0.34
N LEU A 34 4.47 12.05 1.11
CA LEU A 34 4.76 12.71 2.39
C LEU A 34 5.33 11.74 3.44
N ALA A 35 4.91 10.47 3.42
CA ALA A 35 5.45 9.41 4.26
C ALA A 35 6.85 8.93 3.81
N GLY A 36 7.36 9.41 2.68
CA GLY A 36 8.66 9.03 2.11
C GLY A 36 8.65 7.72 1.31
N GLY A 37 7.47 7.25 0.90
CA GLY A 37 7.29 6.15 -0.05
C GLY A 37 6.79 6.64 -1.41
N ARG A 38 6.38 5.72 -2.28
CA ARG A 38 5.70 6.01 -3.54
C ARG A 38 4.51 5.09 -3.77
N ASN A 39 3.49 5.61 -4.45
CA ASN A 39 2.43 4.78 -5.04
C ASN A 39 2.95 4.19 -6.37
N PRO A 40 3.05 2.85 -6.51
CA PRO A 40 3.47 2.23 -7.77
C PRO A 40 2.57 2.58 -8.97
N PHE A 41 1.29 2.85 -8.71
CA PHE A 41 0.30 3.16 -9.75
C PHE A 41 0.06 4.67 -9.95
N ALA A 42 0.95 5.53 -9.45
CA ALA A 42 0.83 6.98 -9.59
C ALA A 42 0.90 7.49 -11.05
N HIS A 43 1.28 6.65 -12.01
CA HIS A 43 1.31 6.98 -13.43
C HIS A 43 -0.09 6.93 -14.09
N HIS A 44 -1.09 6.34 -13.43
CA HIS A 44 -2.47 6.33 -13.91
C HIS A 44 -3.24 7.54 -13.39
N ASP A 45 -3.70 8.41 -14.30
CA ASP A 45 -4.43 9.64 -13.95
C ASP A 45 -5.91 9.43 -13.63
N VAL A 46 -6.16 8.66 -12.57
CA VAL A 46 -7.50 8.30 -12.07
C VAL A 46 -7.52 8.30 -10.55
N PRO A 47 -8.69 8.41 -9.89
CA PRO A 47 -8.76 8.35 -8.42
C PRO A 47 -8.45 6.95 -7.88
N SER A 48 -8.85 5.91 -8.60
CA SER A 48 -8.56 4.52 -8.27
C SER A 48 -8.65 3.66 -9.53
N LEU A 49 -8.00 2.50 -9.49
CA LEU A 49 -7.99 1.54 -10.59
C LEU A 49 -7.99 0.11 -10.04
N ALA A 50 -8.53 -0.81 -10.85
CA ALA A 50 -8.32 -2.23 -10.65
C ALA A 50 -6.97 -2.62 -11.27
N VAL A 51 -6.21 -3.46 -10.58
CA VAL A 51 -4.93 -4.00 -11.03
C VAL A 51 -4.97 -5.53 -11.01
N ASP A 52 -4.26 -6.15 -11.94
CA ASP A 52 -4.14 -7.60 -11.99
C ASP A 52 -2.87 -8.10 -11.29
N THR A 53 -2.69 -9.42 -11.26
CA THR A 53 -1.49 -10.02 -10.65
C THR A 53 -0.21 -9.62 -11.39
N ALA A 54 -0.23 -9.50 -12.71
CA ALA A 54 0.95 -9.15 -13.49
C ALA A 54 1.38 -7.71 -13.22
N ASP A 55 0.42 -6.78 -13.07
CA ASP A 55 0.66 -5.40 -12.68
C ASP A 55 1.36 -5.32 -11.32
N VAL A 56 0.85 -6.03 -10.31
CA VAL A 56 1.42 -6.00 -8.95
C VAL A 56 2.80 -6.66 -8.91
N VAL A 57 3.00 -7.76 -9.62
CA VAL A 57 4.32 -8.41 -9.73
C VAL A 57 5.32 -7.48 -10.41
N ARG A 58 4.92 -6.79 -11.48
CA ARG A 58 5.77 -5.83 -12.21
C ARG A 58 6.18 -4.65 -11.35
N GLU A 59 5.25 -4.10 -10.58
CA GLU A 59 5.51 -2.96 -9.70
C GLU A 59 6.30 -3.33 -8.42
N ALA A 60 6.38 -4.62 -8.11
CA ALA A 60 7.19 -5.20 -7.03
C ALA A 60 7.10 -4.42 -5.70
N PRO A 61 5.90 -4.23 -5.12
CA PRO A 61 5.75 -3.48 -3.88
C PRO A 61 6.54 -4.12 -2.74
N GLU A 62 7.15 -3.28 -1.92
CA GLU A 62 7.92 -3.67 -0.74
C GLU A 62 7.11 -3.66 0.54
N ALA A 63 5.97 -2.97 0.54
CA ALA A 63 4.95 -3.13 1.56
C ALA A 63 3.56 -3.10 0.93
N ILE A 64 2.63 -3.81 1.57
CA ILE A 64 1.20 -3.78 1.21
C ILE A 64 0.43 -3.26 2.41
N VAL A 65 -0.42 -2.27 2.18
CA VAL A 65 -1.38 -1.75 3.14
C VAL A 65 -2.76 -2.29 2.79
N ILE A 66 -3.46 -2.84 3.78
CA ILE A 66 -4.86 -3.24 3.64
C ILE A 66 -5.73 -2.13 4.23
N SER A 67 -6.55 -1.49 3.39
CA SER A 67 -7.53 -0.48 3.80
C SER A 67 -8.87 -0.73 3.12
N TRP A 68 -9.43 -1.91 3.34
CA TRP A 68 -10.63 -2.36 2.62
C TRP A 68 -11.88 -1.54 2.98
N CYS A 69 -12.49 -0.96 1.96
CA CYS A 69 -13.67 -0.11 2.08
C CYS A 69 -14.87 -0.86 2.67
N GLY A 70 -15.52 -0.28 3.68
CA GLY A 70 -16.71 -0.86 4.32
C GLY A 70 -16.44 -2.11 5.17
N VAL A 71 -15.18 -2.53 5.32
CA VAL A 71 -14.80 -3.67 6.16
C VAL A 71 -14.20 -3.14 7.47
N PRO A 72 -14.69 -3.56 8.65
CA PRO A 72 -14.06 -3.20 9.91
C PRO A 72 -12.62 -3.69 9.98
N THR A 73 -11.68 -2.88 10.49
CA THR A 73 -10.24 -3.22 10.57
C THR A 73 -9.98 -4.54 11.29
N ALA A 74 -10.78 -4.88 12.31
CA ALA A 74 -10.70 -6.16 13.03
C ALA A 74 -10.96 -7.39 12.15
N LYS A 75 -11.56 -7.19 10.97
CA LYS A 75 -11.81 -8.23 9.96
C LYS A 75 -10.81 -8.20 8.81
N TYR A 76 -9.80 -7.32 8.83
CA TYR A 76 -8.73 -7.36 7.84
C TYR A 76 -7.92 -8.63 8.03
N ARG A 77 -7.67 -9.34 6.94
CA ARG A 77 -6.97 -10.63 6.96
C ARG A 77 -5.77 -10.57 6.02
N PRO A 78 -4.58 -10.22 6.53
CA PRO A 78 -3.34 -10.27 5.75
C PRO A 78 -3.11 -11.60 5.05
N ASP A 79 -3.58 -12.70 5.63
CA ASP A 79 -3.48 -14.03 5.03
C ASP A 79 -4.19 -14.16 3.67
N ILE A 80 -5.22 -13.34 3.39
CA ILE A 80 -5.88 -13.31 2.08
C ILE A 80 -4.91 -12.81 1.01
N VAL A 81 -4.12 -11.78 1.33
CA VAL A 81 -3.08 -11.24 0.44
C VAL A 81 -1.92 -12.24 0.32
N ARG A 82 -1.49 -12.84 1.43
CA ARG A 82 -0.39 -13.84 1.45
C ARG A 82 -0.65 -15.06 0.58
N ARG A 83 -1.91 -15.52 0.52
CA ARG A 83 -2.31 -16.72 -0.22
C ARG A 83 -2.74 -16.43 -1.66
N ARG A 84 -2.61 -15.18 -2.12
CA ARG A 84 -3.05 -14.79 -3.46
C ARG A 84 -2.13 -15.41 -4.51
N GLU A 85 -2.72 -16.12 -5.46
CA GLU A 85 -2.00 -16.82 -6.52
C GLU A 85 -1.17 -15.84 -7.37
N GLY A 86 0.07 -16.23 -7.67
CA GLY A 86 1.04 -15.43 -8.44
C GLY A 86 1.71 -14.29 -7.67
N TRP A 87 1.41 -14.10 -6.38
CA TRP A 87 2.04 -13.05 -5.55
C TRP A 87 3.24 -13.54 -4.74
N GLY A 88 3.63 -14.81 -4.88
CA GLY A 88 4.70 -15.42 -4.07
C GLY A 88 6.04 -14.70 -4.14
N ASP A 89 6.36 -14.13 -5.31
CA ASP A 89 7.62 -13.41 -5.54
C ASP A 89 7.52 -11.89 -5.28
N VAL A 90 6.33 -11.39 -4.93
CA VAL A 90 6.15 -9.98 -4.56
C VAL A 90 6.91 -9.72 -3.25
N PRO A 91 7.84 -8.75 -3.18
CA PRO A 91 8.69 -8.54 -1.99
C PRO A 91 7.89 -8.37 -0.70
N ALA A 92 6.80 -7.62 -0.74
CA ALA A 92 5.91 -7.45 0.41
C ALA A 92 5.27 -8.75 0.89
N VAL A 93 4.92 -9.67 -0.02
CA VAL A 93 4.29 -10.96 0.34
C VAL A 93 5.34 -11.93 0.86
N ARG A 94 6.44 -12.10 0.12
CA ARG A 94 7.57 -12.95 0.49
C ARG A 94 8.10 -12.62 1.87
N ASP A 95 8.24 -11.33 2.17
CA ASP A 95 8.83 -10.86 3.43
C ASP A 95 7.75 -10.60 4.51
N GLY A 96 6.48 -10.90 4.23
CA GLY A 96 5.38 -10.78 5.19
C GLY A 96 4.99 -9.34 5.58
N ARG A 97 5.38 -8.34 4.79
CA ARG A 97 5.17 -6.90 4.98
C ARG A 97 3.78 -6.46 4.53
N ILE A 98 2.75 -6.97 5.20
CA ILE A 98 1.34 -6.68 4.91
C ILE A 98 0.68 -6.09 6.16
N THR A 99 0.35 -4.80 6.11
CA THR A 99 -0.08 -4.02 7.28
C THR A 99 -1.54 -3.53 7.13
N PRO A 100 -2.44 -3.91 8.04
CA PRO A 100 -3.77 -3.31 8.17
C PRO A 100 -3.70 -1.82 8.54
N ILE A 101 -4.37 -0.94 7.79
CA ILE A 101 -4.61 0.47 8.18
C ILE A 101 -6.10 0.77 7.99
N ALA A 102 -6.75 1.24 9.06
CA ALA A 102 -8.19 1.47 9.07
C ALA A 102 -8.65 2.38 7.92
N GLU A 103 -9.73 1.98 7.22
CA GLU A 103 -10.37 2.82 6.19
C GLU A 103 -10.73 4.21 6.70
N ALA A 104 -11.08 4.35 7.98
CA ALA A 104 -11.37 5.65 8.57
C ALA A 104 -10.22 6.68 8.46
N TRP A 105 -8.98 6.20 8.31
CA TRP A 105 -7.76 7.02 8.24
C TRP A 105 -7.30 7.30 6.81
N LEU A 106 -7.72 6.50 5.83
CA LEU A 106 -7.28 6.63 4.44
C LEU A 106 -8.43 6.80 3.44
N GLY A 107 -9.61 6.25 3.70
CA GLY A 107 -10.71 6.14 2.73
C GLY A 107 -11.47 7.43 2.45
N ARG A 108 -11.26 8.49 3.22
CA ARG A 108 -11.90 9.81 3.01
C ARG A 108 -10.94 10.96 3.31
N PRO A 109 -10.92 12.01 2.47
CA PRO A 109 -10.11 13.19 2.76
C PRO A 109 -10.70 13.93 3.97
N GLY A 110 -9.86 14.22 4.96
CA GLY A 110 -10.29 14.89 6.19
C GLY A 110 -9.21 14.90 7.27
N PRO A 111 -9.53 15.40 8.48
CA PRO A 111 -8.55 15.54 9.57
C PRO A 111 -7.86 14.22 9.94
N ARG A 112 -8.58 13.09 9.78
CA ARG A 112 -8.08 11.76 10.11
C ARG A 112 -6.96 11.23 9.18
N LEU A 113 -6.66 11.97 8.11
CA LEU A 113 -5.53 11.64 7.24
C LEU A 113 -4.18 11.82 7.98
N VAL A 114 -4.14 12.59 9.07
CA VAL A 114 -2.91 12.74 9.87
C VAL A 114 -2.53 11.40 10.52
N GLU A 115 -3.50 10.63 11.02
CA GLU A 115 -3.31 9.28 11.53
C GLU A 115 -2.90 8.33 10.41
N GLY A 116 -3.55 8.45 9.23
CA GLY A 116 -3.17 7.71 8.03
C GLY A 116 -1.72 7.96 7.62
N LEU A 117 -1.29 9.22 7.60
CA LEU A 117 0.08 9.64 7.27
C LEU A 117 1.10 9.05 8.25
N ARG A 118 0.82 9.09 9.56
CA ARG A 118 1.69 8.50 10.58
C ARG A 118 1.84 6.99 10.37
N ALA A 119 0.72 6.29 10.19
CA ALA A 119 0.73 4.85 9.95
C ALA A 119 1.47 4.48 8.65
N LEU A 120 1.29 5.24 7.57
CA LEU A 120 2.05 5.05 6.33
C LEU A 120 3.56 5.29 6.55
N GLY A 121 3.93 6.29 7.34
CA GLY A 121 5.33 6.56 7.70
C GLY A 121 5.99 5.38 8.43
N GLU A 122 5.27 4.72 9.34
CA GLU A 122 5.74 3.51 10.02
C GLU A 122 5.95 2.35 9.03
N VAL A 123 5.00 2.15 8.10
CA VAL A 123 5.11 1.13 7.04
C VAL A 123 6.33 1.38 6.16
N VAL A 124 6.53 2.62 5.70
CA VAL A 124 7.67 3.00 4.85
C VAL A 124 9.00 2.82 5.58
N THR A 125 9.08 3.24 6.84
CA THR A 125 10.30 3.12 7.66
C THR A 125 10.68 1.65 7.86
N SER A 126 9.71 0.82 8.27
CA SER A 126 9.91 -0.62 8.46
C SER A 126 10.38 -1.31 7.18
N ALA A 127 9.76 -0.99 6.04
CA ALA A 127 10.15 -1.56 4.75
C ALA A 127 11.55 -1.13 4.32
N ARG A 128 11.93 0.14 4.53
CA ARG A 128 13.25 0.67 4.18
C ARG A 128 14.37 0.02 4.97
N GLU A 129 14.19 -0.12 6.28
CA GLU A 129 15.19 -0.75 7.15
C GLU A 129 15.42 -2.23 6.83
N ALA A 130 14.35 -2.94 6.45
CA ALA A 130 14.45 -4.34 6.04
C ALA A 130 15.25 -4.52 4.74
N SER A 131 15.10 -3.60 3.78
CA SER A 131 15.82 -3.65 2.50
C SER A 131 17.27 -3.17 2.58
N CYS A 132 17.70 -2.58 3.71
CA CYS A 132 19.10 -2.19 3.96
C CYS A 132 19.94 -3.25 4.70
N ARG A 133 19.30 -4.32 5.20
CA ARG A 133 19.95 -5.46 5.84
C ARG A 133 20.25 -6.54 4.80
#